data_AF-A0A545V9N4-F1
#
_entry.id   AF-A0A545V9N4-F1
#
_cell.length_a   1.000
_cell.length_b   1.000
_cell.length_c   1.000
_cell.angle_alpha   90.00
_cell.angle_beta   90.00
_cell.angle_gamma   90.00
#
_symmetry.space_group_name_H-M   'P 1'
#
loop_
_entity.id
_entity.type
_entity.pdbx_description
1 polymer ?
#
loop_
_entity_poly.entity_id
_entity_poly.type
_entity_poly.pdbx_seq_one_letter_code
_entity_poly.pdbx_strand_id
1 'polypeptide(L)'
;MLVKSITSLAALSGMAAAAARPIRASIPTNVDGAKYNKPDAGPPGEWFAGDASLPISKIASAVTKMTKTPKDATYILSNDNHNKATIHSDWANLSKGAAYAFVADMDVDCDGIDSHCKGNDDGQGDTNFGALAAYEVPYVVIPDKFQSEHQNELAGNNLVAVICNGKLYYGVFGDTDGDSPQEIGEASWLLANTCFPGQGLNGGKGHTDADVTYIFFTGDDSVLPDSAIGKNYLTNFQALKSLGDKLMKDLVSRVNL
;
A
#
# COMPACT_ATOMS: atom_id res chain seq x y z
N MET A 1 -69.69 -42.77 0.72
CA MET A 1 -68.24 -43.11 0.72
C MET A 1 -67.49 -41.90 1.24
N LEU A 2 -67.14 -41.92 2.54
CA LEU A 2 -66.38 -40.87 3.23
C LEU A 2 -64.91 -41.29 3.22
N VAL A 3 -64.06 -40.59 2.49
CA VAL A 3 -62.60 -40.83 2.54
C VAL A 3 -62.00 -39.77 3.47
N LYS A 4 -61.60 -40.22 4.67
CA LYS A 4 -60.83 -39.43 5.64
C LYS A 4 -59.42 -39.21 5.07
N SER A 5 -59.05 -37.95 4.84
CA SER A 5 -57.67 -37.59 4.54
C SER A 5 -56.91 -37.39 5.86
N ILE A 6 -55.83 -38.16 6.04
CA ILE A 6 -54.95 -38.12 7.21
C ILE A 6 -53.89 -37.04 6.97
N THR A 7 -53.90 -36.01 7.81
CA THR A 7 -52.85 -34.99 7.87
C THR A 7 -51.62 -35.59 8.56
N SER A 8 -50.49 -35.68 7.85
CA SER A 8 -49.20 -36.05 8.45
C SER A 8 -48.41 -34.79 8.76
N LEU A 9 -48.20 -34.53 10.06
CA LEU A 9 -47.32 -33.48 10.57
C LEU A 9 -45.87 -33.95 10.40
N ALA A 10 -45.13 -33.38 9.45
CA ALA A 10 -43.69 -33.55 9.38
C ALA A 10 -43.02 -32.51 10.28
N ALA A 11 -42.43 -32.95 11.39
CA ALA A 11 -41.58 -32.12 12.24
C ALA A 11 -40.28 -31.81 11.50
N LEU A 12 -40.07 -30.56 11.09
CA LEU A 12 -38.76 -30.06 10.66
C LEU A 12 -37.89 -29.84 11.91
N SER A 13 -37.05 -30.82 12.23
CA SER A 13 -35.91 -30.64 13.11
C SER A 13 -34.89 -29.73 12.43
N GLY A 14 -34.81 -28.48 12.86
CA GLY A 14 -33.78 -27.53 12.44
C GLY A 14 -32.40 -27.97 12.90
N MET A 15 -31.52 -28.26 11.96
CA MET A 15 -30.08 -28.20 12.19
C MET A 15 -29.60 -26.83 11.73
N ALA A 16 -29.45 -25.90 12.68
CA ALA A 16 -28.66 -24.71 12.46
C ALA A 16 -27.20 -25.14 12.27
N ALA A 17 -26.74 -25.17 11.02
CA ALA A 17 -25.32 -25.29 10.73
C ALA A 17 -24.64 -24.03 11.28
N ALA A 18 -23.92 -24.17 12.39
CA ALA A 18 -23.02 -23.13 12.86
C ALA A 18 -21.97 -22.92 11.77
N ALA A 19 -22.07 -21.82 11.03
CA ALA A 19 -21.05 -21.41 10.08
C ALA A 19 -19.76 -21.18 10.88
N ALA A 20 -18.80 -22.09 10.75
CA ALA A 20 -17.47 -21.92 11.29
C ALA A 20 -16.89 -20.64 10.68
N ARG A 21 -16.73 -19.60 11.49
CA ARG A 21 -16.01 -18.39 11.06
C ARG A 21 -14.60 -18.84 10.66
N PRO A 22 -14.11 -18.53 9.45
CA PRO A 22 -12.74 -18.86 9.09
C PRO A 22 -11.81 -18.24 10.13
N ILE A 23 -10.95 -19.07 10.71
CA ILE A 23 -9.87 -18.60 11.58
C ILE A 23 -9.01 -17.70 10.69
N ARG A 24 -9.03 -16.40 10.94
CA ARG A 24 -8.17 -15.45 10.24
C ARG A 24 -6.74 -15.88 10.54
N ALA A 25 -6.00 -16.32 9.52
CA ALA A 25 -4.60 -16.70 9.68
C ALA A 25 -3.85 -15.53 10.33
N SER A 26 -3.07 -15.81 11.37
CA SER A 26 -2.24 -14.80 12.02
C SER A 26 -1.23 -14.23 11.03
N ILE A 27 -1.07 -12.92 11.02
CA ILE A 27 -0.07 -12.25 10.17
C ILE A 27 1.32 -12.60 10.69
N PRO A 28 2.27 -12.98 9.81
CA PRO A 28 3.54 -13.50 10.25
C PRO A 28 4.42 -12.42 10.88
N THR A 29 5.14 -12.82 11.92
CA THR A 29 6.12 -12.00 12.64
C THR A 29 7.57 -12.32 12.27
N ASN A 30 7.79 -13.41 11.51
CA ASN A 30 9.07 -13.84 11.00
C ASN A 30 8.87 -14.54 9.65
N VAL A 31 9.32 -13.90 8.58
CA VAL A 31 9.18 -14.36 7.19
C VAL A 31 10.57 -14.54 6.59
N ASP A 32 10.76 -15.70 5.96
CA ASP A 32 11.87 -15.92 5.04
C ASP A 32 11.49 -15.31 3.68
N GLY A 33 11.80 -14.02 3.49
CA GLY A 33 11.35 -13.22 2.34
C GLY A 33 11.72 -13.83 0.99
N ALA A 34 12.88 -14.49 0.88
CA ALA A 34 13.31 -15.16 -0.34
C ALA A 34 12.31 -16.24 -0.83
N LYS A 35 11.51 -16.84 0.06
CA LYS A 35 10.44 -17.79 -0.33
C LYS A 35 9.25 -17.15 -1.03
N TYR A 36 9.07 -15.85 -0.81
CA TYR A 36 7.99 -15.04 -1.36
C TYR A 36 8.47 -14.08 -2.45
N ASN A 37 9.77 -14.02 -2.73
CA ASN A 37 10.28 -13.24 -3.84
C ASN A 37 10.14 -14.00 -5.17
N LYS A 38 9.01 -13.87 -5.87
CA LYS A 38 8.77 -14.56 -7.15
C LYS A 38 8.05 -13.68 -8.17
N PRO A 39 8.39 -13.81 -9.46
CA PRO A 39 7.79 -13.00 -10.54
C PRO A 39 6.31 -13.31 -10.82
N ASP A 40 5.77 -14.35 -10.20
CA ASP A 40 4.38 -14.80 -10.36
C ASP A 40 3.61 -14.85 -9.04
N ALA A 41 4.24 -14.54 -7.91
CA ALA A 41 3.63 -14.58 -6.59
C ALA A 41 4.45 -13.80 -5.56
N GLY A 42 3.74 -13.20 -4.60
CA GLY A 42 4.36 -12.58 -3.43
C GLY A 42 3.69 -12.99 -2.12
N PRO A 43 4.03 -12.33 -1.02
CA PRO A 43 3.29 -12.39 0.23
C PRO A 43 1.79 -12.08 -0.01
N PRO A 44 0.86 -12.78 0.67
CA PRO A 44 -0.57 -12.48 0.56
C PRO A 44 -0.89 -11.03 0.95
N GLY A 45 -1.73 -10.36 0.16
CA GLY A 45 -2.19 -8.99 0.41
C GLY A 45 -2.83 -8.80 1.79
N GLU A 46 -3.41 -9.86 2.37
CA GLU A 46 -3.99 -9.86 3.71
C GLU A 46 -2.96 -9.60 4.82
N TRP A 47 -1.67 -9.83 4.57
CA TRP A 47 -0.61 -9.61 5.55
C TRP A 47 -0.31 -8.14 5.78
N PHE A 48 -0.57 -7.30 4.79
CA PHE A 48 -0.36 -5.85 4.84
C PHE A 48 -1.64 -5.05 4.56
N ALA A 49 -2.81 -5.70 4.55
CA ALA A 49 -4.09 -5.02 4.48
C ALA A 49 -4.40 -4.23 5.78
N GLY A 50 -4.94 -3.02 5.62
CA GLY A 50 -5.33 -2.13 6.69
C GLY A 50 -6.53 -2.62 7.52
N ASP A 51 -6.77 -1.96 8.64
CA ASP A 51 -7.96 -2.17 9.48
C ASP A 51 -9.23 -1.80 8.70
N ALA A 52 -10.06 -2.80 8.41
CA ALA A 52 -11.31 -2.65 7.65
C ALA A 52 -12.37 -1.78 8.35
N SER A 53 -12.16 -1.41 9.62
CA SER A 53 -13.04 -0.47 10.34
C SER A 53 -12.74 1.01 10.03
N LEU A 54 -11.61 1.32 9.39
CA LEU A 54 -11.23 2.68 9.04
C LEU A 54 -12.17 3.25 7.96
N PRO A 55 -12.52 4.56 8.02
CA PRO A 55 -13.43 5.19 7.06
C PRO A 55 -12.72 5.52 5.73
N ILE A 56 -12.24 4.50 5.00
CA ILE A 56 -11.36 4.61 3.82
C ILE A 56 -11.92 5.59 2.77
N SER A 57 -13.21 5.53 2.46
CA SER A 57 -13.83 6.45 1.48
C SER A 57 -13.78 7.91 1.91
N LYS A 58 -13.93 8.19 3.21
CA LYS A 58 -13.80 9.55 3.75
C LYS A 58 -12.35 10.02 3.75
N ILE A 59 -11.40 9.13 4.02
CA ILE A 59 -9.97 9.44 4.01
C ILE A 59 -9.54 9.81 2.59
N ALA A 60 -9.84 8.97 1.60
CA ALA A 60 -9.56 9.26 0.19
C ALA A 60 -10.24 10.58 -0.24
N SER A 61 -11.51 10.78 0.13
CA SER A 61 -12.22 12.04 -0.13
C SER A 61 -11.58 13.26 0.54
N ALA A 62 -10.93 13.11 1.69
CA ALA A 62 -10.23 14.19 2.36
C ALA A 62 -8.93 14.54 1.65
N VAL A 63 -8.17 13.55 1.16
CA VAL A 63 -6.95 13.79 0.38
C VAL A 63 -7.25 14.57 -0.90
N THR A 64 -8.33 14.22 -1.64
CA THR A 64 -8.72 14.97 -2.85
C THR A 64 -9.08 16.45 -2.62
N LYS A 65 -9.28 16.87 -1.36
CA LYS A 65 -9.64 18.23 -0.98
C LYS A 65 -8.49 19.02 -0.37
N MET A 66 -7.30 18.42 -0.30
CA MET A 66 -6.10 19.08 0.18
C MET A 66 -5.69 20.24 -0.72
N THR A 67 -5.03 21.24 -0.12
CA THR A 67 -4.71 22.50 -0.82
C THR A 67 -3.34 23.04 -0.47
N LYS A 68 -2.74 22.60 0.63
CA LYS A 68 -1.38 23.02 1.00
C LYS A 68 -0.40 22.16 0.23
N THR A 69 0.48 22.83 -0.51
CA THR A 69 1.46 22.19 -1.37
C THR A 69 2.84 22.71 -0.97
N PRO A 70 3.80 21.83 -0.63
CA PRO A 70 5.19 22.22 -0.44
C PRO A 70 5.79 22.81 -1.72
N LYS A 71 6.98 23.38 -1.59
CA LYS A 71 7.77 23.76 -2.76
C LYS A 71 8.13 22.48 -3.55
N ASP A 72 8.17 22.58 -4.88
CA ASP A 72 8.64 21.48 -5.74
C ASP A 72 7.91 20.15 -5.47
N ALA A 73 6.57 20.18 -5.50
CA ALA A 73 5.72 19.07 -5.08
C ALA A 73 4.79 18.53 -6.18
N THR A 74 4.98 18.90 -7.45
CA THR A 74 4.11 18.50 -8.57
C THR A 74 4.93 17.83 -9.67
N TYR A 75 4.54 16.61 -10.03
CA TYR A 75 5.30 15.70 -10.89
C TYR A 75 4.38 15.06 -11.91
N ILE A 76 4.92 14.58 -13.03
CA ILE A 76 4.12 13.88 -14.03
C ILE A 76 3.79 12.47 -13.53
N LEU A 77 2.68 11.91 -13.98
CA LEU A 77 2.33 10.52 -13.68
C LEU A 77 3.29 9.58 -14.42
N SER A 78 3.41 9.75 -15.75
CA SER A 78 4.43 9.07 -16.54
C SER A 78 4.81 9.82 -17.81
N ASN A 79 5.89 9.40 -18.46
CA ASN A 79 6.34 9.93 -19.75
C ASN A 79 5.29 9.76 -20.88
N ASP A 80 4.43 8.75 -20.80
CA ASP A 80 3.31 8.56 -21.74
C ASP A 80 2.05 9.33 -21.32
N ASN A 81 1.91 9.64 -20.03
CA ASN A 81 0.78 10.33 -19.43
C ASN A 81 1.23 11.56 -18.62
N HIS A 82 1.46 12.68 -19.31
CA HIS A 82 1.90 13.94 -18.68
C HIS A 82 0.85 14.65 -17.79
N ASN A 83 -0.23 13.96 -17.41
CA ASN A 83 -1.02 14.39 -16.26
C ASN A 83 -0.13 14.47 -15.03
N LYS A 84 -0.55 15.23 -14.02
CA LYS A 84 0.29 15.51 -12.86
C LYS A 84 -0.42 15.18 -11.57
N ALA A 85 0.31 14.62 -10.62
CA ALA A 85 -0.09 14.58 -9.23
C ALA A 85 0.68 15.64 -8.42
N THR A 86 0.11 16.00 -7.27
CA THR A 86 0.70 16.98 -6.36
C THR A 86 0.73 16.41 -4.95
N ILE A 87 1.91 16.47 -4.33
CA ILE A 87 2.11 16.11 -2.93
C ILE A 87 1.60 17.26 -2.05
N HIS A 88 0.73 16.91 -1.11
CA HIS A 88 0.11 17.88 -0.20
C HIS A 88 0.60 17.72 1.24
N SER A 89 0.66 18.85 1.94
CA SER A 89 1.19 18.97 3.31
C SER A 89 0.16 19.41 4.34
N ASP A 90 -1.13 19.30 4.01
CA ASP A 90 -2.24 19.61 4.93
C ASP A 90 -2.12 18.89 6.27
N TRP A 91 -1.56 17.67 6.27
CA TRP A 91 -1.37 16.83 7.45
C TRP A 91 0.08 16.78 7.96
N ALA A 92 1.03 17.48 7.34
CA ALA A 92 2.46 17.34 7.65
C ALA A 92 2.84 17.83 9.07
N ASN A 93 2.03 18.70 9.68
CA ASN A 93 2.32 19.30 11.00
C ASN A 93 1.44 18.75 12.14
N LEU A 94 0.77 17.61 11.93
CA LEU A 94 -0.03 16.99 12.99
C LEU A 94 0.86 16.47 14.12
N SER A 95 0.43 16.63 15.37
CA SER A 95 1.19 16.10 16.53
C SER A 95 1.28 14.57 16.59
N LYS A 96 0.42 13.86 15.85
CA LYS A 96 0.42 12.41 15.65
C LYS A 96 -0.20 12.10 14.29
N GLY A 97 0.30 11.07 13.61
CA GLY A 97 -0.16 10.73 12.26
C GLY A 97 0.12 11.85 11.26
N ALA A 98 1.23 12.59 11.45
CA ALA A 98 1.70 13.55 10.47
C ALA A 98 2.03 12.83 9.16
N ALA A 99 1.60 13.41 8.04
CA ALA A 99 1.78 12.80 6.74
C ALA A 99 1.76 13.80 5.59
N TYR A 100 2.47 13.45 4.52
CA TYR A 100 2.20 13.94 3.17
C TYR A 100 1.18 13.04 2.50
N ALA A 101 0.35 13.59 1.60
CA ALA A 101 -0.60 12.76 0.86
C ALA A 101 -0.84 13.28 -0.55
N PHE A 102 -1.16 12.38 -1.47
CA PHE A 102 -1.48 12.69 -2.86
C PHE A 102 -2.36 11.63 -3.49
N VAL A 103 -2.92 11.96 -4.65
CA VAL A 103 -3.58 11.01 -5.55
C VAL A 103 -2.79 10.95 -6.85
N ALA A 104 -2.40 9.76 -7.26
CA ALA A 104 -1.70 9.48 -8.50
C ALA A 104 -2.24 8.18 -9.11
N ASP A 105 -1.66 7.77 -10.22
CA ASP A 105 -1.83 6.44 -10.78
C ASP A 105 -0.91 5.44 -10.06
N MET A 106 -0.64 4.27 -10.66
CA MET A 106 0.21 3.25 -10.07
C MET A 106 1.06 2.53 -11.10
N ASP A 107 2.23 3.10 -11.38
CA ASP A 107 3.30 2.47 -12.15
C ASP A 107 4.07 1.46 -11.30
N VAL A 108 4.73 0.52 -11.97
CA VAL A 108 5.45 -0.57 -11.31
C VAL A 108 6.92 -0.26 -11.29
N ASP A 109 7.43 0.02 -10.10
CA ASP A 109 8.86 0.01 -9.85
C ASP A 109 9.33 -1.42 -9.49
N CYS A 110 10.48 -1.79 -10.02
CA CYS A 110 11.11 -3.08 -9.81
C CYS A 110 12.56 -2.96 -9.30
N ASP A 111 13.02 -1.75 -8.99
CA ASP A 111 14.37 -1.52 -8.49
C ASP A 111 14.71 -2.35 -7.24
N GLY A 112 16.01 -2.56 -7.04
CA GLY A 112 16.55 -3.52 -6.08
C GLY A 112 16.85 -4.88 -6.70
N ILE A 113 16.63 -5.97 -5.95
CA ILE A 113 17.10 -7.30 -6.38
C ILE A 113 16.25 -7.93 -7.50
N ASP A 114 15.13 -7.30 -7.85
CA ASP A 114 14.21 -7.73 -8.91
C ASP A 114 14.21 -6.78 -10.12
N SER A 115 15.26 -5.97 -10.27
CA SER A 115 15.39 -4.91 -11.29
C SER A 115 15.18 -5.36 -12.74
N HIS A 116 15.30 -6.65 -13.01
CA HIS A 116 15.03 -7.25 -14.32
C HIS A 116 13.64 -7.90 -14.39
N CYS A 117 12.67 -7.38 -13.64
CA CYS A 117 11.29 -7.81 -13.76
C CYS A 117 10.79 -7.61 -15.19
N LYS A 118 9.75 -8.36 -15.56
CA LYS A 118 9.22 -8.33 -16.92
C LYS A 118 8.91 -6.88 -17.34
N GLY A 119 9.49 -6.45 -18.47
CA GLY A 119 9.22 -5.14 -19.05
C GLY A 119 9.95 -3.98 -18.38
N ASN A 120 10.78 -4.23 -17.36
CA ASN A 120 11.66 -3.20 -16.80
C ASN A 120 12.96 -3.14 -17.63
N ASP A 121 13.12 -2.06 -18.40
CA ASP A 121 14.26 -1.86 -19.29
C ASP A 121 15.36 -0.97 -18.66
N ASP A 122 15.05 -0.25 -17.59
CA ASP A 122 15.89 0.75 -16.92
C ASP A 122 16.19 0.47 -15.44
N GLY A 123 15.68 -0.64 -14.91
CA GLY A 123 15.81 -0.99 -13.50
C GLY A 123 17.23 -0.98 -12.93
N GLN A 124 17.34 -0.50 -11.69
CA GLN A 124 18.56 -0.39 -10.91
C GLN A 124 18.65 -1.50 -9.85
N GLY A 125 19.86 -1.97 -9.57
CA GLY A 125 20.08 -3.09 -8.64
C GLY A 125 19.91 -2.77 -7.15
N ASP A 126 19.71 -1.50 -6.81
CA ASP A 126 19.52 -0.98 -5.47
C ASP A 126 18.28 -0.08 -5.47
N THR A 127 17.63 0.04 -4.31
CA THR A 127 16.68 1.14 -4.03
C THR A 127 17.36 2.15 -3.11
N ASN A 128 16.83 3.37 -2.96
CA ASN A 128 17.45 4.40 -2.09
C ASN A 128 17.66 3.95 -0.63
N PHE A 129 16.87 3.01 -0.12
CA PHE A 129 16.93 2.55 1.27
C PHE A 129 17.28 1.06 1.42
N GLY A 130 17.87 0.45 0.41
CA GLY A 130 18.29 -0.95 0.44
C GLY A 130 18.53 -1.54 -0.95
N ALA A 131 18.24 -2.82 -1.09
CA ALA A 131 18.07 -3.48 -2.37
C ALA A 131 16.81 -4.33 -2.25
N LEU A 132 15.68 -3.64 -2.09
CA LEU A 132 14.40 -4.27 -1.77
C LEU A 132 13.98 -5.24 -2.88
N ALA A 133 13.23 -6.25 -2.51
CA ALA A 133 12.67 -7.22 -3.45
C ALA A 133 11.27 -6.75 -3.87
N ALA A 134 11.12 -6.26 -5.10
CA ALA A 134 9.85 -5.76 -5.61
C ALA A 134 8.71 -6.79 -5.58
N TYR A 135 9.01 -8.09 -5.63
CA TYR A 135 7.98 -9.13 -5.51
C TYR A 135 7.59 -9.45 -4.06
N GLU A 136 8.33 -8.98 -3.06
CA GLU A 136 8.12 -9.34 -1.64
C GLU A 136 7.82 -8.13 -0.74
N VAL A 137 8.49 -7.01 -0.97
CA VAL A 137 8.35 -5.82 -0.14
C VAL A 137 7.29 -4.91 -0.77
N PRO A 138 6.18 -4.60 -0.07
CA PRO A 138 5.27 -3.56 -0.52
C PRO A 138 5.94 -2.21 -0.27
N TYR A 139 6.52 -1.60 -1.31
CA TYR A 139 7.13 -0.27 -1.20
C TYR A 139 6.52 0.70 -2.20
N VAL A 140 6.73 1.99 -1.94
CA VAL A 140 6.25 3.11 -2.75
C VAL A 140 7.42 4.07 -2.98
N VAL A 141 7.42 4.70 -4.15
CA VAL A 141 8.43 5.64 -4.61
C VAL A 141 7.90 7.07 -4.50
N ILE A 142 8.76 8.02 -4.20
CA ILE A 142 8.48 9.46 -4.41
C ILE A 142 9.60 10.11 -5.21
N PRO A 143 9.34 11.23 -5.89
CA PRO A 143 10.36 11.97 -6.62
C PRO A 143 11.57 12.36 -5.73
N ASP A 144 12.79 12.11 -6.21
CA ASP A 144 14.04 12.43 -5.50
C ASP A 144 14.14 13.92 -5.14
N LYS A 145 13.65 14.81 -6.02
CA LYS A 145 13.64 16.24 -5.75
C LYS A 145 12.78 16.59 -4.53
N PHE A 146 11.64 15.91 -4.36
CA PHE A 146 10.79 16.10 -3.18
C PHE A 146 11.48 15.52 -1.93
N GLN A 147 12.04 14.31 -2.02
CA GLN A 147 12.72 13.66 -0.90
C GLN A 147 13.88 14.52 -0.38
N SER A 148 14.71 15.07 -1.26
CA SER A 148 15.91 15.83 -0.87
C SER A 148 15.62 17.05 0.01
N GLU A 149 14.49 17.72 -0.22
CA GLU A 149 14.00 18.87 0.58
C GLU A 149 13.32 18.43 1.89
N HIS A 150 12.88 17.17 1.97
CA HIS A 150 12.10 16.61 3.09
C HIS A 150 12.79 15.42 3.80
N GLN A 151 14.10 15.25 3.61
CA GLN A 151 14.87 14.10 4.10
C GLN A 151 14.78 13.87 5.61
N ASN A 152 14.63 14.94 6.41
CA ASN A 152 14.50 14.84 7.87
C ASN A 152 13.13 14.30 8.31
N GLU A 153 12.13 14.36 7.43
CA GLU A 153 10.77 13.89 7.68
C GLU A 153 10.52 12.52 7.06
N LEU A 154 11.21 12.24 5.94
CA LEU A 154 11.15 11.02 5.14
C LEU A 154 12.56 10.43 5.01
N ALA A 155 13.01 9.76 6.07
CA ALA A 155 14.36 9.18 6.17
C ALA A 155 14.51 7.82 5.45
N GLY A 156 13.41 7.26 4.93
CA GLY A 156 13.36 5.93 4.33
C GLY A 156 12.75 4.90 5.27
N ASN A 157 12.15 3.86 4.69
CA ASN A 157 11.37 2.84 5.41
C ASN A 157 10.22 3.39 6.29
N ASN A 158 9.84 4.66 6.08
CA ASN A 158 8.64 5.25 6.64
C ASN A 158 7.41 4.46 6.19
N LEU A 159 6.41 4.34 7.06
CA LEU A 159 5.14 3.72 6.72
C LEU A 159 4.42 4.55 5.64
N VAL A 160 3.94 3.85 4.61
CA VAL A 160 3.02 4.40 3.61
C VAL A 160 1.69 3.67 3.67
N ALA A 161 0.59 4.41 3.72
CA ALA A 161 -0.75 3.87 3.53
C ALA A 161 -1.21 4.14 2.09
N VAL A 162 -1.63 3.09 1.40
CA VAL A 162 -2.09 3.15 0.01
C VAL A 162 -3.54 2.71 -0.06
N ILE A 163 -4.39 3.56 -0.61
CA ILE A 163 -5.80 3.25 -0.87
C ILE A 163 -5.98 3.09 -2.37
N CYS A 164 -6.35 1.88 -2.77
CA CYS A 164 -6.59 1.49 -4.16
C CYS A 164 -7.78 0.53 -4.21
N ASN A 165 -8.62 0.63 -5.23
CA ASN A 165 -9.77 -0.27 -5.42
C ASN A 165 -10.67 -0.41 -4.15
N GLY A 166 -10.86 0.70 -3.44
CA GLY A 166 -11.67 0.76 -2.21
C GLY A 166 -11.09 0.03 -0.99
N LYS A 167 -9.83 -0.41 -1.04
CA LYS A 167 -9.13 -1.12 0.03
C LYS A 167 -7.92 -0.33 0.49
N LEU A 168 -7.50 -0.56 1.73
CA LEU A 168 -6.32 0.03 2.34
C LEU A 168 -5.23 -1.03 2.48
N TYR A 169 -4.02 -0.69 2.07
CA TYR A 169 -2.81 -1.49 2.19
C TYR A 169 -1.71 -0.64 2.81
N TYR A 170 -0.76 -1.31 3.46
CA TYR A 170 0.44 -0.68 3.99
C TYR A 170 1.66 -1.13 3.21
N GLY A 171 2.58 -0.19 3.03
CA GLY A 171 3.91 -0.42 2.51
C GLY A 171 4.92 0.47 3.22
N VAL A 172 6.10 0.56 2.63
CA VAL A 172 7.16 1.45 3.08
C VAL A 172 7.55 2.44 1.99
N PHE A 173 8.09 3.58 2.40
CA PHE A 173 8.84 4.45 1.51
C PHE A 173 10.17 3.75 1.20
N GLY A 174 10.28 3.16 0.01
CA GLY A 174 11.38 2.24 -0.32
C GLY A 174 12.39 2.78 -1.31
N ASP A 175 11.98 3.72 -2.17
CA ASP A 175 12.81 4.22 -3.24
C ASP A 175 12.48 5.67 -3.62
N THR A 176 13.35 6.32 -4.39
CA THR A 176 13.03 7.60 -5.03
C THR A 176 13.25 7.59 -6.53
N ASP A 177 12.37 8.29 -7.25
CA ASP A 177 12.52 8.44 -8.68
C ASP A 177 13.51 9.57 -9.02
N GLY A 178 14.57 9.19 -9.73
CA GLY A 178 15.67 10.04 -10.15
C GLY A 178 15.58 10.53 -11.59
N ASP A 179 14.50 10.20 -12.31
CA ASP A 179 14.38 10.45 -13.74
C ASP A 179 14.27 11.93 -14.13
N SER A 180 14.31 12.19 -15.44
CA SER A 180 14.17 13.53 -15.98
C SER A 180 13.27 13.55 -17.23
N PRO A 181 11.98 13.94 -17.09
CA PRO A 181 11.31 14.42 -15.87
C PRO A 181 11.07 13.33 -14.81
N GLN A 182 11.00 13.71 -13.52
CA GLN A 182 10.64 12.79 -12.44
C GLN A 182 9.13 12.45 -12.47
N GLU A 183 8.84 11.18 -12.22
CA GLU A 183 7.52 10.55 -12.18
C GLU A 183 7.03 10.39 -10.73
N ILE A 184 5.72 10.19 -10.55
CA ILE A 184 5.09 9.98 -9.24
C ILE A 184 3.95 9.00 -9.36
N GLY A 185 3.83 8.11 -8.38
CA GLY A 185 2.81 7.07 -8.38
C GLY A 185 3.39 5.67 -8.48
N GLU A 186 4.72 5.51 -8.54
CA GLU A 186 5.31 4.18 -8.62
C GLU A 186 5.24 3.41 -7.29
N ALA A 187 5.04 2.11 -7.42
CA ALA A 187 5.02 1.17 -6.32
C ALA A 187 5.62 -0.17 -6.73
N SER A 188 6.07 -0.95 -5.75
CA SER A 188 6.63 -2.27 -6.01
C SER A 188 5.65 -3.17 -6.74
N TRP A 189 6.19 -4.10 -7.54
CA TRP A 189 5.40 -5.11 -8.25
C TRP A 189 4.35 -5.78 -7.36
N LEU A 190 4.70 -6.13 -6.12
CA LEU A 190 3.80 -6.73 -5.14
C LEU A 190 2.60 -5.84 -4.84
N LEU A 191 2.84 -4.57 -4.51
CA LEU A 191 1.80 -3.66 -4.10
C LEU A 191 0.87 -3.35 -5.27
N ALA A 192 1.43 -3.12 -6.46
CA ALA A 192 0.68 -2.89 -7.69
C ALA A 192 -0.24 -4.06 -8.04
N ASN A 193 0.29 -5.28 -8.06
CA ASN A 193 -0.52 -6.48 -8.37
C ASN A 193 -1.50 -6.85 -7.25
N THR A 194 -1.28 -6.37 -6.02
CA THR A 194 -2.25 -6.50 -4.92
C THR A 194 -3.41 -5.52 -5.05
N CYS A 195 -3.13 -4.28 -5.46
CA CYS A 195 -4.14 -3.26 -5.72
C CYS A 195 -5.03 -3.61 -6.91
N PHE A 196 -4.42 -4.08 -8.00
CA PHE A 196 -5.07 -4.29 -9.30
C PHE A 196 -4.83 -5.71 -9.84
N PRO A 197 -5.30 -6.75 -9.13
CA PRO A 197 -5.07 -8.13 -9.54
C PRO A 197 -5.69 -8.40 -10.91
N GLY A 198 -4.93 -9.08 -11.78
CA GLY A 198 -5.40 -9.50 -13.11
C GLY A 198 -5.22 -8.44 -14.21
N GLN A 199 -4.73 -7.24 -13.90
CA GLN A 199 -4.36 -6.26 -14.94
C GLN A 199 -3.03 -6.61 -15.65
N GLY A 200 -2.25 -7.55 -15.09
CA GLY A 200 -0.96 -7.96 -15.65
C GLY A 200 0.10 -6.87 -15.54
N LEU A 201 0.11 -6.15 -14.42
CA LEU A 201 1.04 -5.05 -14.15
C LEU A 201 2.46 -5.60 -14.02
N ASN A 202 3.41 -4.87 -14.59
CA ASN A 202 4.84 -5.21 -14.65
C ASN A 202 5.64 -3.94 -14.98
N GLY A 203 6.98 -4.00 -15.00
CA GLY A 203 7.82 -2.80 -15.16
C GLY A 203 7.52 -1.98 -16.44
N GLY A 204 6.97 -2.61 -17.48
CA GLY A 204 6.56 -1.91 -18.70
C GLY A 204 5.06 -1.60 -18.78
N LYS A 205 4.31 -1.77 -17.70
CA LYS A 205 2.85 -1.57 -17.66
C LYS A 205 2.33 -1.31 -16.23
N GLY A 206 2.02 -0.04 -15.94
CA GLY A 206 1.26 0.38 -14.76
C GLY A 206 -0.26 0.41 -14.94
N HIS A 207 -0.93 0.78 -13.86
CA HIS A 207 -2.34 1.18 -13.84
C HIS A 207 -2.39 2.70 -13.99
N THR A 208 -2.99 3.21 -15.06
CA THR A 208 -2.85 4.63 -15.50
C THR A 208 -3.90 5.58 -14.96
N ASP A 209 -4.97 5.08 -14.32
CA ASP A 209 -6.00 5.95 -13.76
C ASP A 209 -5.48 6.57 -12.46
N ALA A 210 -5.58 7.90 -12.35
CA ALA A 210 -5.19 8.62 -11.14
C ALA A 210 -6.23 8.49 -10.02
N ASP A 211 -6.39 7.28 -9.50
CA ASP A 211 -7.38 6.90 -8.49
C ASP A 211 -6.78 6.21 -7.25
N VAL A 212 -5.45 6.21 -7.13
CA VAL A 212 -4.74 5.68 -5.97
C VAL A 212 -4.36 6.81 -5.03
N THR A 213 -4.74 6.67 -3.76
CA THR A 213 -4.35 7.61 -2.71
C THR A 213 -3.12 7.08 -1.97
N TYR A 214 -2.10 7.92 -1.85
CA TYR A 214 -0.88 7.64 -1.11
C TYR A 214 -0.80 8.57 0.11
N ILE A 215 -0.45 8.00 1.27
CA ILE A 215 -0.30 8.72 2.54
C ILE A 215 1.04 8.31 3.14
N PHE A 216 2.04 9.19 3.02
CA PHE A 216 3.40 9.01 3.51
C PHE A 216 3.52 9.59 4.91
N PHE A 217 3.59 8.73 5.92
CA PHE A 217 3.75 9.17 7.31
C PHE A 217 5.16 9.70 7.56
N THR A 218 5.26 10.77 8.33
CA THR A 218 6.52 11.47 8.57
C THR A 218 7.05 11.26 9.99
N GLY A 219 8.36 11.45 10.13
CA GLY A 219 9.09 11.40 11.40
C GLY A 219 9.48 9.99 11.84
N ASP A 220 10.41 9.92 12.78
CA ASP A 220 11.07 8.66 13.22
C ASP A 220 10.09 7.60 13.71
N ASP A 221 9.00 8.00 14.37
CA ASP A 221 7.94 7.11 14.87
C ASP A 221 7.15 6.41 13.74
N SER A 222 7.38 6.79 12.48
CA SER A 222 6.79 6.15 11.31
C SER A 222 7.73 5.19 10.58
N VAL A 223 9.01 5.14 10.96
CA VAL A 223 10.00 4.26 10.33
C VAL A 223 9.87 2.84 10.88
N LEU A 224 9.86 1.85 9.98
CA LEU A 224 9.93 0.46 10.41
C LEU A 224 11.30 0.15 11.05
N PRO A 225 11.35 -0.59 12.16
CA PRO A 225 12.62 -0.97 12.75
C PRO A 225 13.35 -1.97 11.86
N ASP A 226 14.69 -1.96 11.87
CA ASP A 226 15.55 -2.92 11.14
C ASP A 226 15.26 -4.39 11.46
N SER A 227 14.64 -4.66 12.61
CA SER A 227 14.17 -6.00 13.00
C SER A 227 12.95 -6.48 12.20
N ALA A 228 12.29 -5.58 11.48
CA ALA A 228 11.10 -5.86 10.66
C ALA A 228 11.39 -5.79 9.16
N ILE A 229 12.33 -4.94 8.74
CA ILE A 229 12.76 -4.78 7.35
C ILE A 229 14.29 -4.83 7.28
N GLY A 230 14.82 -5.75 6.48
CA GLY A 230 16.24 -5.87 6.23
C GLY A 230 16.64 -5.21 4.92
N LYS A 231 17.88 -5.47 4.46
CA LYS A 231 18.39 -4.92 3.20
C LYS A 231 17.48 -5.21 1.99
N ASN A 232 16.91 -6.41 1.92
CA ASN A 232 16.17 -6.86 0.74
C ASN A 232 14.69 -7.21 1.01
N TYR A 233 14.33 -7.52 2.26
CA TYR A 233 13.05 -8.20 2.55
C TYR A 233 12.36 -7.62 3.79
N LEU A 234 11.04 -7.67 3.79
CA LEU A 234 10.19 -7.43 4.95
C LEU A 234 10.01 -8.74 5.72
N THR A 235 10.63 -8.84 6.88
CA THR A 235 10.62 -10.08 7.69
C THR A 235 9.49 -10.11 8.70
N ASN A 236 8.83 -8.98 8.99
CA ASN A 236 7.78 -8.89 9.99
C ASN A 236 6.58 -8.05 9.51
N PHE A 237 5.65 -8.68 8.79
CA PHE A 237 4.42 -8.06 8.32
C PHE A 237 3.49 -7.62 9.46
N GLN A 238 3.54 -8.30 10.62
CA GLN A 238 2.77 -7.87 11.78
C GLN A 238 3.27 -6.52 12.30
N ALA A 239 4.58 -6.22 12.24
CA ALA A 239 5.11 -4.91 12.62
C ALA A 239 4.61 -3.82 11.65
N LEU A 240 4.73 -4.05 10.33
CA LEU A 240 4.17 -3.17 9.30
C LEU A 240 2.70 -2.87 9.54
N LYS A 241 1.88 -3.91 9.73
CA LYS A 241 0.45 -3.73 9.95
C LYS A 241 0.14 -2.99 11.25
N SER A 242 0.82 -3.34 12.34
CA SER A 242 0.57 -2.72 13.66
C SER A 242 0.89 -1.22 13.64
N LEU A 243 2.01 -0.86 13.01
CA LEU A 243 2.41 0.52 12.80
C LEU A 243 1.42 1.24 11.88
N GLY A 244 1.06 0.61 10.77
CA GLY A 244 -0.01 0.97 9.84
C GLY A 244 -1.30 1.41 10.53
N ASP A 245 -1.91 0.46 11.23
CA ASP A 245 -3.19 0.65 11.89
C ASP A 245 -3.11 1.73 12.97
N LYS A 246 -1.98 1.82 13.69
CA LYS A 246 -1.76 2.86 14.70
C LYS A 246 -1.73 4.25 14.05
N LEU A 247 -0.90 4.45 13.02
CA LEU A 247 -0.70 5.75 12.39
C LEU A 247 -1.97 6.23 11.66
N MET A 248 -2.70 5.32 11.01
CA MET A 248 -3.99 5.64 10.41
C MET A 248 -5.04 6.04 11.46
N LYS A 249 -5.10 5.35 12.61
CA LYS A 249 -6.01 5.73 13.70
C LYS A 249 -5.64 7.09 14.32
N ASP A 250 -4.35 7.35 14.49
CA ASP A 250 -3.85 8.64 14.95
C ASP A 250 -4.26 9.75 13.96
N LEU A 251 -4.04 9.55 12.66
CA LEU A 251 -4.42 10.49 11.60
C LEU A 251 -5.92 10.76 11.58
N VAL A 252 -6.76 9.71 11.47
CA VAL A 252 -8.23 9.83 11.41
C VAL A 252 -8.78 10.59 12.62
N SER A 253 -8.23 10.30 13.81
CA SER A 253 -8.58 11.02 15.04
C SER A 253 -8.21 12.50 14.99
N ARG A 254 -7.03 12.84 14.43
CA ARG A 254 -6.58 14.24 14.33
C ARG A 254 -7.33 15.06 13.28
N VAL A 255 -7.81 14.43 12.22
CA VAL A 255 -8.50 15.11 11.11
C VAL A 255 -10.03 14.97 11.19
N ASN A 256 -10.56 14.38 12.26
CA ASN A 256 -11.99 14.21 12.56
C ASN A 256 -12.79 13.49 11.45
N LEU A 257 -12.27 12.35 10.96
CA LEU A 257 -12.92 11.54 9.91
C LEU A 257 -13.72 10.34 10.47
#